data_AF-W4GWW4-F1
#
_entry.id   AF-W4GWW4-F1
#
_cell.length_a   1.000
_cell.length_b   1.000
_cell.length_c   1.000
_cell.angle_alpha   90.00
_cell.angle_beta   90.00
_cell.angle_gamma   90.00
#
_symmetry.space_group_name_H-M   'P 1'
#
loop_
_entity.id
_entity.type
_entity.pdbx_description
1 polymer ?
#
loop_
_entity_poly.entity_id
_entity_poly.type
_entity_poly.pdbx_seq_one_letter_code
_entity_poly.pdbx_strand_id
1 'polypeptide(L)'
;MVLAQKDLALLLAHAKTKRQRRFVSAVIAAQVVERPLIPDVRFDLNAMSDANALLEFRFDVAGVQQLGFLLGLPAVVITTARNRVLRDEAICILLSRMAFPTRLFDMARTFGRSRPVLCDVFLHVLNEIYDRWNHLLYFNYKLLQRNCTLANQD
;
A
#
# COMPACT_ATOMS: atom_id res chain seq x y z
N MET A 1 -7.22 -1.89 -30.02
CA MET A 1 -6.68 -0.52 -30.08
C MET A 1 -7.31 0.27 -28.93
N VAL A 2 -6.59 0.45 -27.82
CA VAL A 2 -7.11 1.19 -26.66
C VAL A 2 -6.72 2.66 -26.86
N LEU A 3 -7.68 3.50 -27.24
CA LEU A 3 -7.48 4.94 -27.30
C LEU A 3 -7.28 5.47 -25.88
N ALA A 4 -6.26 6.29 -25.64
CA ALA A 4 -6.06 6.86 -24.32
C ALA A 4 -7.19 7.87 -24.02
N GLN A 5 -7.51 8.06 -22.74
CA GLN A 5 -8.55 9.00 -22.32
C GLN A 5 -8.28 10.44 -22.81
N LYS A 6 -7.00 10.78 -23.00
CA LYS A 6 -6.54 12.05 -23.60
C LYS A 6 -6.90 12.16 -25.09
N ASP A 7 -6.74 11.09 -25.86
CA ASP A 7 -7.07 11.06 -27.29
C ASP A 7 -8.58 11.19 -27.50
N LEU A 8 -9.38 10.54 -26.65
CA LEU A 8 -10.83 10.67 -26.68
C LEU A 8 -11.32 12.07 -26.28
N ALA A 9 -10.66 12.70 -25.31
CA ALA A 9 -10.95 14.10 -24.96
C ALA A 9 -10.63 15.06 -26.12
N LEU A 10 -9.52 14.84 -26.83
CA LEU A 10 -9.16 15.59 -28.04
C LEU A 10 -10.18 15.39 -29.17
N LEU A 11 -10.61 14.15 -29.40
CA LEU A 11 -11.66 13.83 -30.39
C LEU A 11 -13.01 14.46 -30.04
N LEU A 12 -13.36 14.56 -28.76
CA LEU A 12 -14.57 15.23 -28.29
C LEU A 12 -14.50 16.74 -28.60
N ALA A 13 -13.35 17.37 -28.36
CA ALA A 13 -13.13 18.78 -28.66
C ALA A 13 -13.21 19.07 -30.18
N HIS A 14 -12.80 18.12 -31.01
CA HIS A 14 -12.80 18.25 -32.48
C HIS A 14 -14.10 17.77 -33.13
N ALA A 15 -15.03 17.20 -32.35
CA ALA A 15 -16.32 16.75 -32.84
C ALA A 15 -17.24 17.96 -33.11
N LYS A 16 -17.45 18.24 -34.41
CA LYS A 16 -18.27 19.36 -34.89
C LYS A 16 -19.77 19.04 -34.93
N THR A 17 -20.15 17.78 -35.07
CA THR A 17 -21.56 17.36 -35.18
C THR A 17 -22.10 16.72 -33.90
N LYS A 18 -23.41 16.85 -33.67
CA LYS A 18 -24.12 16.24 -32.52
C LYS A 18 -23.99 14.71 -32.49
N ARG A 19 -23.93 14.07 -33.67
CA ARG A 19 -23.76 12.61 -33.81
C ARG A 19 -22.34 12.17 -33.41
N GLN A 20 -21.31 12.90 -33.85
CA GLN A 20 -19.92 12.62 -33.45
C GLN A 20 -19.72 12.82 -31.95
N ARG A 21 -20.25 13.91 -31.37
CA ARG A 21 -20.16 14.15 -29.93
C ARG A 21 -20.79 13.02 -29.12
N ARG A 22 -21.98 12.56 -29.51
CA ARG A 22 -22.67 11.41 -28.89
C ARG A 22 -21.89 10.11 -29.01
N PHE A 23 -21.29 9.86 -30.17
CA PHE A 23 -20.48 8.67 -30.39
C PHE A 23 -19.23 8.68 -29.52
N VAL A 24 -18.46 9.77 -29.52
CA VAL A 24 -17.26 9.89 -28.68
C VAL A 24 -17.62 9.84 -27.19
N SER A 25 -18.72 10.46 -26.76
CA SER A 25 -19.18 10.36 -25.37
C SER A 25 -19.59 8.93 -24.98
N ALA A 26 -20.21 8.17 -25.89
CA ALA A 26 -20.55 6.77 -25.64
C ALA A 26 -19.31 5.89 -25.56
N VAL A 27 -18.29 6.16 -26.39
CA VAL A 27 -16.99 5.47 -26.32
C VAL A 27 -16.27 5.80 -25.02
N ILE A 28 -16.28 7.06 -24.57
CA ILE A 28 -15.70 7.45 -23.27
C ILE A 28 -16.43 6.75 -22.13
N ALA A 29 -17.77 6.73 -22.14
CA ALA A 29 -18.58 6.06 -21.13
C ALA A 29 -18.31 4.55 -21.09
N ALA A 30 -18.16 3.90 -22.25
CA ALA A 30 -17.85 2.48 -22.36
C ALA A 30 -16.41 2.14 -21.92
N GLN A 31 -15.51 3.13 -21.87
CA GLN A 31 -14.13 2.98 -21.42
C GLN A 31 -13.90 3.43 -19.96
N VAL A 32 -14.96 3.79 -19.23
CA VAL A 32 -14.82 4.12 -17.81
C VAL A 32 -14.44 2.85 -17.05
N VAL A 33 -13.19 2.82 -16.57
CA VAL A 33 -12.73 1.79 -15.63
C VAL A 33 -13.39 2.08 -14.28
N GLU A 34 -14.28 1.17 -13.84
CA GLU A 34 -14.85 1.23 -12.51
C GLU A 34 -13.72 1.22 -11.46
N ARG A 35 -13.70 2.25 -10.61
CA ARG A 35 -12.71 2.36 -9.54
C ARG A 35 -13.27 1.69 -8.29
N PRO A 36 -12.49 0.84 -7.60
CA PRO A 36 -12.92 0.30 -6.32
C PRO A 36 -13.13 1.45 -5.34
N LEU A 37 -14.27 1.41 -4.63
CA LEU A 37 -14.58 2.39 -3.59
C LEU A 37 -13.56 2.25 -2.45
N ILE A 38 -13.01 3.39 -2.02
CA ILE A 38 -12.18 3.45 -0.82
C ILE A 38 -13.14 3.74 0.34
N PRO A 39 -13.23 2.85 1.33
CA PRO A 39 -14.12 3.07 2.45
C PRO A 39 -13.61 4.25 3.29
N ASP A 40 -14.52 5.13 3.72
CA ASP A 40 -14.22 6.23 4.63
C ASP A 40 -14.12 5.70 6.06
N VAL A 41 -13.04 4.97 6.33
CA VAL A 41 -12.73 4.35 7.63
C VAL A 41 -11.45 4.98 8.15
N ARG A 42 -11.47 5.39 9.41
CA ARG A 42 -10.25 5.79 10.13
C ARG A 42 -9.84 4.63 11.02
N PHE A 43 -8.66 4.06 10.73
CA PHE A 43 -8.11 3.00 11.56
C PHE A 43 -7.77 3.56 12.96
N ASP A 44 -8.29 2.91 13.99
CA ASP A 44 -7.94 3.17 15.38
C ASP A 44 -7.55 1.86 16.06
N LEU A 45 -6.27 1.77 16.45
CA LEU A 45 -5.74 0.59 17.13
C LEU A 45 -6.34 0.41 18.53
N ASN A 46 -6.67 1.50 19.22
CA ASN A 46 -7.19 1.44 20.60
C ASN A 46 -8.62 0.90 20.67
N ALA A 47 -9.34 0.93 19.55
CA ALA A 47 -10.68 0.35 19.45
C ALA A 47 -10.65 -1.17 19.23
N MET A 48 -9.48 -1.76 18.97
CA MET A 48 -9.32 -3.20 18.74
C MET A 48 -9.14 -3.96 20.06
N SER A 49 -9.65 -5.19 20.13
CA SER A 49 -9.36 -6.08 21.25
C SER A 49 -7.97 -6.71 21.09
N ASP A 50 -7.29 -6.99 22.21
CA ASP A 50 -5.98 -7.65 22.20
C ASP A 50 -6.01 -9.01 21.48
N ALA A 51 -7.11 -9.76 21.60
CA ALA A 51 -7.28 -11.03 20.90
C ALA A 51 -7.26 -10.86 19.37
N ASN A 52 -7.91 -9.82 18.85
CA ASN A 52 -7.88 -9.53 17.41
C ASN A 52 -6.51 -9.01 16.97
N ALA A 53 -5.90 -8.13 17.77
CA ALA A 53 -4.55 -7.60 17.49
C ALA A 53 -3.52 -8.73 17.40
N LEU A 54 -3.58 -9.72 18.29
CA LEU A 54 -2.71 -10.89 18.25
C LEU A 54 -2.89 -11.74 16.98
N LEU A 55 -4.13 -11.88 16.50
CA LEU A 55 -4.41 -12.65 15.28
C LEU A 55 -3.96 -11.90 14.01
N GLU A 56 -4.15 -10.58 13.96
CA GLU A 56 -3.79 -9.77 12.79
C GLU A 56 -2.30 -9.41 12.73
N PHE A 57 -1.72 -9.01 13.87
CA PHE A 57 -0.39 -8.40 13.95
C PHE A 57 0.63 -9.25 14.71
N ARG A 58 0.20 -10.32 15.40
CA ARG A 58 1.03 -11.14 16.31
C ARG A 58 1.49 -10.42 17.58
N PHE A 59 0.96 -9.24 17.85
CA PHE A 59 1.20 -8.44 19.05
C PHE A 59 -0.14 -7.96 19.61
N ASP A 60 -0.21 -7.78 20.93
CA ASP A 60 -1.31 -7.08 21.60
C ASP A 60 -1.28 -5.58 21.29
N VAL A 61 -2.33 -4.83 21.67
CA VAL A 61 -2.43 -3.39 21.33
C VAL A 61 -1.26 -2.61 21.91
N ALA A 62 -0.93 -2.87 23.19
CA ALA A 62 0.20 -2.22 23.86
C ALA A 62 1.54 -2.59 23.21
N GLY A 63 1.75 -3.86 22.84
CA GLY A 63 2.96 -4.32 22.17
C GLY A 63 3.17 -3.65 20.81
N VAL A 64 2.11 -3.46 20.02
CA VAL A 64 2.19 -2.73 18.75
C VAL A 64 2.64 -1.28 18.96
N GLN A 65 2.05 -0.58 19.94
CA GLN A 65 2.42 0.81 20.27
C GLN A 65 3.86 0.91 20.76
N GLN A 66 4.26 -0.01 21.65
CA GLN A 66 5.62 -0.07 22.18
C GLN A 66 6.63 -0.37 21.05
N LEU A 67 6.30 -1.26 20.13
CA LEU A 67 7.15 -1.59 18.99
C LEU A 67 7.40 -0.36 18.10
N GLY A 68 6.37 0.44 17.83
CA GLY A 68 6.54 1.69 17.06
C GLY A 68 7.47 2.68 17.74
N PHE A 69 7.41 2.77 19.07
CA PHE A 69 8.32 3.60 19.85
C PHE A 69 9.76 3.06 19.85
N LEU A 70 9.94 1.75 20.07
CA LEU A 70 11.26 1.12 20.14
C LEU A 70 11.99 1.09 18.79
N LEU A 71 11.25 0.89 17.69
CA LEU A 71 11.80 1.02 16.34
C LEU A 71 12.12 2.50 16.00
N GLY A 72 11.59 3.42 16.80
CA GLY A 72 11.80 4.87 16.76
C GLY A 72 11.10 5.56 15.59
N LEU A 73 9.93 5.06 15.18
CA LEU A 73 9.12 5.73 14.18
C LEU A 73 8.62 7.08 14.73
N PRO A 74 8.56 8.14 13.89
CA PRO A 74 7.99 9.41 14.29
C PRO A 74 6.50 9.25 14.62
N ALA A 75 5.94 10.14 15.45
CA ALA A 75 4.51 10.08 15.82
C ALA A 75 3.58 10.18 14.59
N VAL A 76 4.02 10.92 13.56
CA VAL A 76 3.36 11.01 12.26
C VAL A 76 4.41 10.68 11.20
N VAL A 77 4.14 9.64 10.42
CA VAL A 77 4.92 9.23 9.25
C VAL A 77 4.42 10.00 8.05
N ILE A 78 5.34 10.63 7.31
CA ILE A 78 5.03 11.41 6.11
C ILE A 78 5.81 10.81 4.95
N THR A 79 5.11 10.16 4.04
CA THR A 79 5.76 9.51 2.90
C THR A 79 6.23 10.53 1.84
N THR A 80 7.02 10.06 0.88
CA THR A 80 7.48 10.88 -0.26
C THR A 80 6.32 11.44 -1.09
N ALA A 81 5.23 10.66 -1.23
CA ALA A 81 3.99 11.10 -1.86
C ALA A 81 3.14 12.03 -0.97
N ARG A 82 3.68 12.48 0.16
CA ARG A 82 3.04 13.37 1.15
C ARG A 82 1.81 12.77 1.81
N ASN A 83 1.71 11.44 1.87
CA ASN A 83 0.67 10.78 2.66
C ASN A 83 1.03 10.87 4.14
N ARG A 84 0.09 11.33 4.96
CA ARG A 84 0.27 11.47 6.41
C ARG A 84 -0.43 10.33 7.12
N VAL A 85 0.33 9.58 7.92
CA VAL A 85 -0.16 8.40 8.63
C VAL A 85 0.33 8.45 10.08
N LEU A 86 -0.52 8.06 11.03
CA LEU A 86 -0.11 7.95 12.43
C LEU A 86 0.84 6.76 12.60
N ARG A 87 1.76 6.85 13.57
CA ARG A 87 2.72 5.77 13.85
C ARG A 87 2.06 4.40 14.02
N ASP A 88 1.01 4.34 14.84
CA ASP A 88 0.31 3.11 15.19
C ASP A 88 -0.34 2.48 13.94
N GLU A 89 -0.88 3.31 13.05
CA GLU A 89 -1.44 2.82 11.79
C GLU A 89 -0.34 2.37 10.81
N ALA A 90 0.76 3.13 10.73
CA ALA A 90 1.89 2.81 9.88
C ALA A 90 2.53 1.47 10.25
N ILE A 91 2.68 1.19 11.55
CA ILE A 91 3.22 -0.08 12.02
C ILE A 91 2.23 -1.23 11.83
N CYS A 92 0.92 -1.02 12.00
CA CYS A 92 -0.09 -2.03 11.70
C CYS A 92 -0.11 -2.39 10.21
N ILE A 93 0.09 -1.42 9.31
CA ILE A 93 0.23 -1.67 7.85
C ILE A 93 1.48 -2.52 7.57
N LEU A 94 2.59 -2.25 8.25
CA LEU A 94 3.82 -3.04 8.12
C LEU A 94 3.61 -4.47 8.63
N LEU A 95 3.11 -4.61 9.86
CA LEU A 95 2.90 -5.90 10.53
C LEU A 95 1.90 -6.77 9.78
N SER A 96 0.78 -6.22 9.32
CA SER A 96 -0.22 -6.98 8.54
C SER A 96 0.30 -7.54 7.20
N ARG A 97 1.35 -6.92 6.63
CA ARG A 97 2.03 -7.43 5.42
C ARG A 97 3.14 -8.42 5.73
N MET A 98 3.79 -8.29 6.89
CA MET A 98 4.89 -9.16 7.31
C MET A 98 4.41 -10.43 8.05
N ALA A 99 3.30 -10.34 8.79
CA ALA A 99 2.72 -11.45 9.53
C ALA A 99 2.12 -12.51 8.59
N PHE A 100 1.53 -12.08 7.47
CA PHE A 100 1.00 -12.96 6.44
C PHE A 100 0.92 -12.23 5.09
N PRO A 101 1.12 -12.92 3.94
CA PRO A 101 0.90 -12.32 2.62
C PRO A 101 -0.57 -11.97 2.39
N THR A 102 -0.97 -10.75 2.75
CA THR A 102 -2.31 -10.20 2.58
C THR A 102 -2.42 -9.35 1.32
N ARG A 103 -3.56 -9.33 0.62
CA ARG A 103 -3.75 -8.45 -0.54
C ARG A 103 -3.98 -7.02 -0.06
N LEU A 104 -3.36 -6.04 -0.73
CA LEU A 104 -3.59 -4.61 -0.47
C LEU A 104 -5.08 -4.21 -0.62
N PHE A 105 -5.84 -4.96 -1.41
CA PHE A 105 -7.28 -4.74 -1.55
C PHE A 105 -8.04 -5.04 -0.25
N ASP A 106 -7.69 -6.11 0.45
CA ASP A 106 -8.34 -6.48 1.70
C ASP A 106 -7.95 -5.49 2.81
N MET A 107 -6.67 -5.11 2.86
CA MET A 107 -6.17 -4.06 3.75
C MET A 107 -6.83 -2.70 3.52
N ALA A 108 -7.21 -2.37 2.28
CA ALA A 108 -7.89 -1.11 1.98
C ALA A 108 -9.23 -0.99 2.73
N ARG A 109 -9.88 -2.12 3.05
CA ARG A 109 -11.11 -2.14 3.86
C ARG A 109 -10.83 -1.85 5.33
N THR A 110 -9.76 -2.41 5.87
CA THR A 110 -9.37 -2.24 7.28
C THR A 110 -8.83 -0.84 7.56
N PHE A 111 -7.96 -0.33 6.68
CA PHE A 111 -7.27 0.94 6.89
C PHE A 111 -7.96 2.14 6.24
N GLY A 112 -9.01 1.94 5.44
CA GLY A 112 -9.71 3.03 4.74
C GLY A 112 -8.83 3.79 3.75
N ARG A 113 -7.76 3.15 3.27
CA ARG A 113 -6.76 3.78 2.38
C ARG A 113 -6.69 3.09 1.04
N SER A 114 -6.40 3.88 0.01
CA SER A 114 -6.19 3.33 -1.33
C SER A 114 -4.98 2.38 -1.36
N ARG A 115 -5.04 1.36 -2.24
CA ARG A 115 -3.96 0.39 -2.43
C ARG A 115 -2.59 1.05 -2.72
N PRO A 116 -2.50 2.09 -3.58
CA PRO A 116 -1.24 2.79 -3.80
C PRO A 116 -0.67 3.43 -2.53
N VAL A 117 -1.53 4.04 -1.70
CA VAL A 117 -1.12 4.66 -0.44
C VAL A 117 -0.63 3.61 0.55
N LEU A 118 -1.31 2.48 0.67
CA LEU A 118 -0.86 1.38 1.52
C LEU A 118 0.50 0.82 1.11
N CYS A 119 0.73 0.69 -0.20
CA CYS A 119 2.02 0.25 -0.74
C CYS A 119 3.14 1.26 -0.44
N ASP A 120 2.86 2.54 -0.66
CA ASP A 120 3.79 3.65 -0.41
C ASP A 120 4.17 3.73 1.08
N VAL A 121 3.18 3.66 1.98
CA VAL A 121 3.41 3.65 3.44
C VAL A 121 4.21 2.43 3.86
N PHE A 122 3.84 1.23 3.40
CA PHE A 122 4.55 0.00 3.69
C PHE A 122 6.04 0.10 3.31
N LEU A 123 6.33 0.51 2.07
CA LEU A 123 7.69 0.60 1.57
C LEU A 123 8.49 1.67 2.30
N HIS A 124 7.88 2.83 2.55
CA HIS A 124 8.53 3.92 3.25
C HIS A 124 8.94 3.52 4.68
N VAL A 125 8.00 2.95 5.46
CA VAL A 125 8.26 2.50 6.83
C VAL A 125 9.28 1.36 6.86
N LEU A 126 9.18 0.40 5.93
CA LEU A 126 10.13 -0.71 5.82
C LEU A 126 11.56 -0.19 5.58
N ASN A 127 11.72 0.75 4.65
CA ASN A 127 13.01 1.35 4.34
C ASN A 127 13.54 2.16 5.52
N GLU A 128 12.71 2.97 6.20
CA GLU A 128 13.15 3.72 7.40
C GLU A 128 13.68 2.80 8.51
N ILE A 129 12.98 1.68 8.76
CA ILE A 129 13.41 0.68 9.74
C ILE A 129 14.70 0.01 9.25
N TYR A 130 14.76 -0.39 7.99
CA TYR A 130 15.94 -1.05 7.45
C TYR A 130 17.17 -0.14 7.51
N ASP A 131 17.07 1.11 7.08
CA ASP A 131 18.18 2.07 7.08
C ASP A 131 18.72 2.29 8.50
N ARG A 132 17.85 2.24 9.50
CA ARG A 132 18.24 2.39 10.91
C ARG A 132 18.88 1.14 11.49
N TRP A 133 18.31 -0.03 11.20
CA TRP A 133 18.63 -1.27 11.92
C TRP A 133 19.42 -2.28 11.06
N ASN A 134 19.74 -1.99 9.81
CA ASN A 134 20.46 -2.91 8.89
C ASN A 134 21.77 -3.44 9.48
N HIS A 135 22.48 -2.63 10.25
CA HIS A 135 23.76 -2.98 10.84
C HIS A 135 23.63 -4.04 11.95
N LEU A 136 22.44 -4.20 12.54
CA LEU A 136 22.14 -5.27 13.49
C LEU A 136 21.59 -6.53 12.81
N LEU A 137 21.07 -6.40 11.58
CA LEU A 137 20.53 -7.51 10.83
C LEU A 137 21.67 -8.33 10.22
N TYR A 138 22.07 -9.40 10.91
CA TYR A 138 23.02 -10.35 10.35
C TYR A 138 22.39 -11.14 9.20
N PHE A 139 22.89 -10.92 7.98
CA PHE A 139 22.56 -11.71 6.82
C PHE A 139 23.80 -12.44 6.32
N ASN A 140 23.78 -13.78 6.31
CA ASN A 140 24.92 -14.57 5.84
C ASN A 140 24.95 -14.60 4.30
N TYR A 141 25.49 -13.54 3.71
CA TYR A 141 25.57 -13.37 2.25
C TYR A 141 26.31 -14.52 1.54
N LYS A 142 27.29 -15.15 2.21
CA LYS A 142 28.09 -16.25 1.64
C LYS A 142 27.23 -17.50 1.40
N LEU A 143 26.32 -17.83 2.33
CA LEU A 143 25.43 -18.97 2.18
C LEU A 143 24.39 -18.75 1.06
N LEU A 144 23.86 -17.54 0.95
CA LEU A 144 22.90 -17.19 -0.11
C LEU A 144 23.54 -17.23 -1.49
N GLN A 145 24.73 -16.64 -1.64
CA GLN A 145 25.47 -16.68 -2.90
C GLN A 145 25.71 -18.12 -3.34
N ARG A 146 26.15 -18.99 -2.41
CA ARG A 146 26.35 -20.42 -2.70
C ARG A 146 25.07 -21.12 -3.17
N ASN A 147 23.94 -20.89 -2.50
CA ASN A 147 22.67 -21.56 -2.84
C ASN A 147 22.06 -21.02 -4.15
N CYS A 148 22.17 -19.73 -4.43
CA CYS A 148 21.71 -19.14 -5.70
C CYS A 148 22.58 -19.56 -6.89
N THR A 149 23.89 -19.74 -6.71
CA THR A 149 24.76 -20.24 -7.79
C THR A 149 24.51 -21.71 -8.11
N LEU A 150 24.19 -22.53 -7.10
CA LEU A 150 23.86 -23.94 -7.29
C LEU A 150 22.52 -24.12 -8.00
N ALA A 151 21.52 -23.28 -7.70
CA ALA A 151 20.21 -23.31 -8.37
C ALA A 151 20.23 -22.84 -9.84
N ASN A 152 21.32 -22.22 -10.31
CA ASN A 152 21.51 -21.80 -11.71
C ASN A 152 22.37 -22.78 -12.51
N GLN A 153 22.76 -23.92 -11.92
CA GLN A 153 23.56 -24.97 -12.56
C GLN A 153 22.76 -26.25 -12.86
N ASP A 154 21.49 -26.31 -12.45
CA ASP A 154 20.49 -27.32 -12.82
C ASP A 154 19.52 -26.75 -13.89
#